data_AF-A7HBZ2-F1
#
_entry.id   AF-A7HBZ2-F1
#
_cell.length_a   1.000
_cell.length_b   1.000
_cell.length_c   1.000
_cell.angle_alpha   90.00
_cell.angle_beta   90.00
_cell.angle_gamma   90.00
#
_symmetry.space_group_name_H-M   'P 1'
#
loop_
_entity.id
_entity.type
_entity.pdbx_description
1 polymer ?
#
loop_
_entity_poly.entity_id
_entity_poly.type
_entity_poly.pdbx_seq_one_letter_code
_entity_poly.pdbx_strand_id
1 'polypeptide(L)'
;MQMRRSLGVVIALALGCGSRGGSEPFRVASISDVEKMLGAPGVTIVDANVRDLFERHHLPGARFAGDGPLREVLPEDRDARLVFYCSGPR
;
A
#
# COMPACT_ATOMS: atom_id res chain seq x y z
N MET A 1 -45.02 24.48 35.54
CA MET A 1 -43.58 24.68 35.84
C MET A 1 -42.90 23.31 35.75
N GLN A 2 -42.21 23.07 34.63
CA GLN A 2 -41.67 21.77 34.21
C GLN A 2 -40.42 21.42 35.02
N MET A 3 -40.41 20.27 35.70
CA MET A 3 -39.19 19.70 36.29
C MET A 3 -38.27 19.17 35.19
N ARG A 4 -37.04 19.71 35.14
CA ARG A 4 -35.95 19.18 34.32
C ARG A 4 -35.44 17.89 34.98
N ARG A 5 -35.49 16.76 34.27
CA ARG A 5 -34.78 15.53 34.65
C ARG A 5 -33.84 15.16 33.52
N SER A 6 -32.56 15.48 33.70
CA SER A 6 -31.47 15.08 32.82
C SER A 6 -31.21 13.59 33.03
N LEU A 7 -31.41 12.77 31.99
CA LEU A 7 -30.99 11.37 31.99
C LEU A 7 -29.65 11.28 31.26
N GLY A 8 -28.56 11.14 32.03
CA GLY A 8 -27.24 10.87 31.48
C GLY A 8 -27.13 9.41 31.05
N VAL A 9 -26.71 9.18 29.81
CA VAL A 9 -26.38 7.84 29.29
C VAL A 9 -24.88 7.62 29.48
N VAL A 10 -24.51 6.64 30.30
CA VAL A 10 -23.14 6.16 30.45
C VAL A 10 -22.97 4.99 29.50
N ILE A 11 -22.23 5.18 28.41
CA ILE A 11 -21.85 4.10 27.49
C ILE A 11 -20.56 3.48 28.03
N ALA A 12 -20.67 2.23 28.50
CA ALA A 12 -19.52 1.41 28.88
C ALA A 12 -18.83 0.88 27.61
N LEU A 13 -17.63 1.37 27.32
CA LEU A 13 -16.76 0.82 26.27
C LEU A 13 -16.02 -0.41 26.83
N ALA A 14 -16.46 -1.59 26.40
CA ALA A 14 -15.72 -2.82 26.61
C ALA A 14 -14.46 -2.81 25.73
N LEU A 15 -13.30 -2.62 26.35
CA LEU A 15 -11.98 -2.84 25.73
C LEU A 15 -11.77 -4.35 25.56
N GLY A 16 -12.21 -4.88 24.41
CA GLY A 16 -11.78 -6.19 23.96
C GLY A 16 -10.31 -6.13 23.55
N CYS A 17 -9.43 -6.81 24.30
CA CYS A 17 -8.07 -7.11 23.85
C CYS A 17 -8.15 -8.14 22.71
N GLY A 18 -8.34 -7.66 21.48
CA GLY A 18 -8.16 -8.46 20.28
C GLY A 18 -6.68 -8.76 20.09
N SER A 19 -6.32 -10.04 20.15
CA SER A 19 -5.02 -10.57 19.73
C SER A 19 -4.77 -10.21 18.27
N ARG A 20 -3.85 -9.27 18.02
CA ARG A 20 -3.37 -8.92 16.68
C ARG A 20 -2.51 -10.07 16.15
N GLY A 21 -3.14 -11.04 15.48
CA GLY A 21 -2.44 -11.84 14.47
C GLY A 21 -2.04 -10.90 13.34
N GLY A 22 -0.82 -10.36 13.40
CA GLY A 22 -0.34 -9.36 12.46
C GLY A 22 -0.19 -9.97 11.07
N SER A 23 -1.13 -9.68 10.17
CA SER A 23 -0.87 -9.81 8.73
C SER A 23 0.35 -8.95 8.39
N GLU A 24 1.24 -9.43 7.51
CA GLU A 24 2.34 -8.61 7.01
C GLU A 24 1.82 -7.24 6.54
N PRO A 25 2.61 -6.16 6.71
CA PRO A 25 2.16 -4.80 6.38
C PRO A 25 1.98 -4.59 4.87
N PHE A 26 2.24 -5.62 4.06
CA PHE A 26 2.05 -5.65 2.62
C PHE A 26 1.25 -6.91 2.21
N ARG A 27 0.80 -6.91 0.96
CA ARG A 27 0.12 -8.05 0.34
C ARG A 27 0.93 -8.47 -0.89
N VAL A 28 1.01 -9.76 -1.15
CA VAL A 28 1.53 -10.27 -2.43
C VAL A 28 0.41 -10.20 -3.46
N ALA A 29 0.66 -9.52 -4.58
CA ALA A 29 -0.25 -9.48 -5.72
C ALA A 29 0.11 -10.60 -6.71
N SER A 30 -0.91 -11.22 -7.33
CA SER A 30 -0.66 -12.14 -8.44
C SER A 30 -0.28 -11.36 -9.71
N ILE A 31 0.35 -12.02 -10.67
CA ILE A 31 0.68 -11.41 -11.98
C ILE A 31 -0.59 -10.85 -12.63
N SER A 32 -1.69 -11.61 -12.62
CA SER A 32 -2.97 -11.18 -13.20
C SER A 32 -3.62 -10.00 -12.46
N ASP A 33 -3.31 -9.79 -11.18
CA ASP A 33 -3.75 -8.59 -10.47
C ASP A 33 -2.92 -7.38 -10.88
N VAL A 34 -1.60 -7.55 -11.03
CA VAL A 34 -0.71 -6.48 -11.49
C VAL A 34 -1.03 -6.05 -12.91
N GLU A 35 -1.35 -6.98 -13.82
CA GLU A 35 -1.78 -6.67 -15.19
C GLU A 35 -2.98 -5.72 -15.23
N LYS A 36 -3.97 -5.91 -14.36
CA LYS A 36 -5.15 -5.03 -14.24
C LYS A 36 -4.82 -3.67 -13.66
N MET A 37 -3.70 -3.55 -12.96
CA MET A 37 -3.24 -2.30 -12.34
C MET A 37 -2.36 -1.47 -13.27
N LEU A 38 -1.84 -2.04 -14.36
CA LEU A 38 -0.99 -1.29 -15.31
C LEU A 38 -1.75 -0.10 -15.89
N GLY A 39 -1.21 1.11 -15.67
CA GLY A 39 -1.81 2.37 -16.13
C GLY A 39 -3.05 2.81 -15.35
N ALA A 40 -3.48 2.09 -14.31
CA ALA A 40 -4.61 2.51 -13.49
C ALA A 40 -4.28 3.79 -12.70
N PRO A 41 -5.23 4.74 -12.57
CA PRO A 41 -5.00 5.96 -11.80
C PRO A 41 -4.74 5.63 -10.33
N GLY A 42 -3.80 6.35 -9.72
CA GLY A 42 -3.42 6.14 -8.32
C GLY A 42 -2.61 4.87 -8.07
N VAL A 43 -2.14 4.16 -9.11
CA VAL A 43 -1.20 3.05 -8.97
C VAL A 43 0.17 3.43 -9.49
N THR A 44 1.21 3.14 -8.71
CA THR A 44 2.61 3.24 -9.14
C THR A 44 3.25 1.87 -9.13
N ILE A 45 3.77 1.46 -10.29
CA ILE A 45 4.58 0.25 -10.44
C ILE A 45 6.05 0.63 -10.28
N VAL A 46 6.76 -0.06 -9.40
CA VAL A 46 8.18 0.17 -9.11
C VAL A 46 8.97 -1.10 -9.40
N ASP A 47 9.92 -0.98 -10.32
CA ASP A 47 10.84 -2.04 -10.70
C ASP A 47 12.08 -2.00 -9.79
N ALA A 48 12.27 -3.05 -9.00
CA ALA A 48 13.39 -3.23 -8.06
C ALA A 48 14.47 -4.20 -8.60
N ASN A 49 14.54 -4.41 -9.91
CA ASN A 49 15.65 -5.13 -10.55
C ASN A 49 16.92 -4.26 -10.61
N VAL A 50 17.98 -4.78 -11.25
CA VAL A 50 19.15 -3.99 -11.64
C VAL A 50 18.86 -3.13 -12.88
N ARG A 51 19.56 -2.00 -13.03
CA ARG A 51 19.39 -1.04 -14.14
C ARG A 51 19.35 -1.69 -15.52
N ASP A 52 20.31 -2.55 -15.82
CA ASP A 52 20.41 -3.26 -17.09
C ASP A 52 19.14 -4.05 -17.44
N LEU A 53 18.48 -4.65 -16.44
CA LEU A 53 17.25 -5.41 -16.66
C LEU A 53 16.05 -4.48 -16.82
N PHE A 54 15.98 -3.41 -16.03
CA PHE A 54 14.96 -2.37 -16.18
C PHE A 54 14.98 -1.79 -17.60
N GLU A 55 16.15 -1.35 -18.09
CA GLU A 55 16.27 -0.70 -19.40
C GLU A 55 15.86 -1.60 -20.58
N ARG A 56 15.95 -2.93 -20.41
CA ARG A 56 15.59 -3.89 -21.47
C ARG A 56 14.18 -4.47 -21.36
N HIS A 57 13.67 -4.70 -20.15
CA HIS A 57 12.52 -5.61 -19.93
C HIS A 57 11.53 -5.16 -18.84
N HIS A 58 11.44 -3.86 -18.52
CA HIS A 58 10.49 -3.37 -17.51
C HIS A 58 9.02 -3.41 -17.96
N LEU A 59 8.10 -3.44 -16.99
CA LEU A 59 6.66 -3.29 -17.23
C LEU A 59 6.34 -1.87 -17.74
N PRO A 60 5.37 -1.69 -18.66
CA PRO A 60 5.00 -0.36 -19.16
C PRO A 60 4.65 0.61 -18.03
N GLY A 61 5.32 1.78 -18.02
CA GLY A 61 5.10 2.84 -17.02
C GLY A 61 5.73 2.58 -15.65
N ALA A 62 6.49 1.50 -15.49
CA ALA A 62 7.23 1.24 -14.24
C ALA A 62 8.31 2.29 -14.00
N ARG A 63 8.49 2.66 -12.74
CA ARG A 63 9.59 3.50 -12.27
C ARG A 63 10.72 2.60 -11.79
N PHE A 64 11.94 2.86 -12.26
CA PHE A 64 13.11 2.18 -11.73
C PHE A 64 13.33 2.62 -10.28
N ALA A 65 13.50 1.68 -9.35
CA ALA A 65 13.75 1.98 -7.94
C ALA A 65 15.04 2.80 -7.74
N GLY A 66 16.02 2.64 -8.65
CA GLY A 66 17.31 3.31 -8.58
C GLY A 66 18.24 2.69 -7.54
N ASP A 67 19.50 3.13 -7.58
CA ASP A 67 20.51 2.80 -6.56
C ASP A 67 20.54 3.85 -5.42
N GLY A 68 19.71 4.90 -5.55
CA GLY A 68 19.59 6.02 -4.61
C GLY A 68 18.44 5.88 -3.61
N PRO A 69 18.13 6.94 -2.84
CA PRO A 69 17.04 6.94 -1.88
C PRO A 69 15.67 6.71 -2.55
N LEU A 70 14.92 5.70 -2.08
CA LEU A 70 13.63 5.33 -2.67
C LEU A 70 12.62 6.50 -2.71
N ARG A 71 12.69 7.43 -1.74
CA ARG A 71 11.84 8.63 -1.71
C ARG A 71 11.85 9.46 -3.00
N GLU A 72 12.90 9.36 -3.80
CA GLU A 72 13.06 10.11 -5.06
C GLU A 72 12.20 9.53 -6.19
N VAL A 73 11.74 8.27 -6.06
CA VAL A 73 10.95 7.58 -7.09
C VAL A 73 9.48 7.37 -6.69
N LEU A 74 9.16 7.58 -5.41
CA LEU A 74 7.81 7.46 -4.88
C LEU A 74 6.92 8.65 -5.28
N PRO A 75 5.61 8.45 -5.46
CA PRO A 75 4.67 9.56 -5.63
C PRO A 75 4.58 10.39 -4.34
N GLU A 76 4.22 11.67 -4.49
CA GLU A 76 3.93 12.54 -3.34
C GLU A 76 2.65 12.11 -2.60
N ASP A 77 1.68 11.56 -3.35
CA ASP A 77 0.44 11.00 -2.82
C ASP A 77 0.73 9.75 -1.98
N ARG A 78 0.47 9.84 -0.67
CA ARG A 78 0.69 8.76 0.30
C ARG A 78 -0.42 7.72 0.30
N ASP A 79 -1.55 8.00 -0.34
CA ASP A 79 -2.66 7.07 -0.50
C ASP A 79 -2.54 6.28 -1.82
N ALA A 80 -1.57 6.63 -2.68
CA ALA A 80 -1.28 5.89 -3.89
C ALA A 80 -0.94 4.43 -3.58
N ARG A 81 -1.50 3.52 -4.40
CA ARG A 81 -1.15 2.11 -4.33
C ARG A 81 0.21 1.88 -4.97
N LEU A 82 1.13 1.28 -4.23
CA LEU A 82 2.45 0.91 -4.70
C LEU A 82 2.52 -0.59 -4.99
N VAL A 83 3.09 -0.96 -6.13
CA VAL A 83 3.43 -2.34 -6.46
C VAL A 83 4.92 -2.40 -6.75
N PHE A 84 5.66 -3.09 -5.88
CA PHE A 84 7.08 -3.37 -6.07
C PHE A 84 7.25 -4.76 -6.68
N TYR A 85 8.12 -4.90 -7.69
CA TYR A 85 8.46 -6.20 -8.25
C TYR A 85 9.95 -6.33 -8.55
N CYS A 86 10.40 -7.56 -8.68
CA CYS A 86 11.73 -7.95 -9.14
C CYS A 86 11.56 -9.22 -9.99
N SER A 87 12.62 -9.71 -10.65
CA SER A 87 12.61 -10.97 -11.42
C SER A 87 12.30 -12.22 -10.58
N GLY A 88 12.11 -12.07 -9.27
CA GLY A 88 11.92 -13.14 -8.31
C GLY A 88 13.23 -13.63 -7.70
N PRO A 89 13.16 -14.43 -6.62
CA PRO A 89 14.32 -15.14 -6.08
C PRO A 89 14.84 -16.12 -7.14
N ARG A 90 16.17 -16.19 -7.29
CA ARG A 90 16.83 -17.26 -8.05
C ARG A 90 16.93 -18.53 -7.21
#